data_AF-A0A3B1J7L2-F1
#
_entry.id   AF-A0A3B1J7L2-F1
#
_cell.length_a   1.000
_cell.length_b   1.000
_cell.length_c   1.000
_cell.angle_alpha   90.00
_cell.angle_beta   90.00
_cell.angle_gamma   90.00
#
_symmetry.space_group_name_H-M   'P 1'
#
loop_
_entity.id
_entity.type
_entity.pdbx_description
1 polymer ?
#
loop_
_entity_poly.entity_id
_entity_poly.type
_entity_poly.pdbx_seq_one_letter_code
_entity_poly.pdbx_strand_id
1 'polypeptide(L)'
;MLFPVLCSIEAEQSDEQLYQEISKANVICIVYSVNNKKSIEKVTSHWIPLINDRTDKDSRVPLILVGNKSDLVEHSSMETILPIMNQYSEIETCVECSAKNLKNISELFYYAQKAVLHPTGPLYCPEEKEMKPSCIKALTRIFKISDLDNDGVLNDNELNFFQRTCFNMPLAPQALEDVKNVVRRNMTDGVKDNGLTLKGFLFLHTLFIQRGRHETTWTVLRRFGYDDDLELTQEYLFPLLKIPPDCTTELNHNAYLFLQSVFDKHDKDRDCALSPDELKDLFKVFPYMPWGPDVNNTVCTNEQGWITYQGYLSQWTLTTYLDVQRCLEYLGYLGYSIIHEQESQAAAITVTRNKRIDLQKKQTQRSVFRCNVLGAQGSGKSGFLQAFLGRNVTRQKKIRDDHKSYYAISTTYVYGQEKYLLLHEVLPVFEVLSEADLACDVVCLVYDISNPRSFEYCAKAYKKYFMDSKTPCMMIAAKSDLHEVRQHYSLSPLDFCRRHKLHPPQQFSCNSADAPSKDIYTKLTTMAMYPHVKFRCMCSCNRCTFCICQNLLNCELLRTVRAKFCSAVLNRHMTQTDLKNSTFWLRASVGATVFAVLGFAMYKALLKQR
;
A
#
# COMPACT_ATOMS: atom_id res chain seq x y z
N MET A 1 29.46 17.54 9.83
CA MET A 1 30.07 16.37 10.48
C MET A 1 31.58 16.57 10.47
N LEU A 2 32.23 16.55 11.63
CA LEU A 2 33.69 16.47 11.72
C LEU A 2 34.07 15.00 11.49
N PHE A 3 34.64 14.69 10.33
CA PHE A 3 35.24 13.37 10.11
C PHE A 3 36.57 13.33 10.89
N PRO A 4 36.76 12.42 11.86
CA PRO A 4 38.06 12.26 12.49
C PRO A 4 39.06 11.79 11.41
N VAL A 5 40.09 12.60 11.15
CA VAL A 5 41.18 12.24 10.24
C VAL A 5 42.27 11.57 11.06
N LEU A 6 42.45 10.28 10.89
CA LEU A 6 43.53 9.51 11.50
C LEU A 6 44.67 9.41 10.49
N CYS A 7 45.82 10.00 10.84
CA CYS A 7 47.02 9.95 10.01
C CYS A 7 47.90 8.81 10.52
N SER A 8 48.09 7.79 9.70
CA SER A 8 48.91 6.63 10.03
C SER A 8 50.24 6.71 9.28
N ILE A 9 51.34 6.75 10.03
CA ILE A 9 52.72 6.70 9.50
C ILE A 9 53.34 5.39 9.98
N GLU A 10 53.72 4.53 9.04
CA GLU A 10 54.26 3.19 9.30
C GLU A 10 55.43 3.18 10.31
N ALA A 11 56.28 4.21 10.28
CA ALA A 11 57.43 4.33 11.18
C ALA A 11 57.05 4.61 12.65
N GLU A 12 55.81 4.99 12.92
CA GLU A 12 55.36 5.48 14.23
C GLU A 12 54.27 4.60 14.88
N GLN A 13 53.78 3.55 14.20
CA GLN A 13 52.67 2.72 14.66
C GLN A 13 53.01 1.22 14.60
N SER A 14 52.43 0.44 15.52
CA SER A 14 52.49 -1.02 15.46
C SER A 14 51.55 -1.58 14.39
N ASP A 15 51.86 -2.78 13.88
CA ASP A 15 51.04 -3.47 12.88
C ASP A 15 49.58 -3.65 13.30
N GLU A 16 49.35 -3.90 14.59
CA GLU A 16 48.03 -4.09 15.19
C GLU A 16 47.21 -2.80 15.24
N GLN A 17 47.86 -1.67 15.55
CA GLN A 17 47.21 -0.36 15.50
C GLN A 17 46.83 -0.01 14.07
N LEU A 18 47.75 -0.19 13.11
CA LEU A 18 47.48 0.07 11.70
C LEU A 18 46.32 -0.78 11.17
N TYR A 19 46.26 -2.05 11.58
CA TYR A 19 45.14 -2.94 11.25
C TYR A 19 43.80 -2.41 11.78
N GLN A 20 43.75 -2.00 13.05
CA GLN A 20 42.55 -1.45 13.65
C GLN A 20 42.10 -0.16 12.95
N GLU A 21 43.03 0.72 12.58
CA GLU A 21 42.72 1.97 11.89
C GLU A 21 42.17 1.72 10.47
N ILE A 22 42.78 0.81 9.70
CA ILE A 22 42.29 0.41 8.37
C ILE A 22 40.88 -0.18 8.47
N SER A 23 40.63 -1.06 9.45
CA SER A 23 39.33 -1.71 9.63
C SER A 23 38.18 -0.75 10.00
N LYS A 24 38.51 0.39 10.62
CA LYS A 24 37.52 1.41 11.03
C LYS A 24 37.33 2.52 10.00
N ALA A 25 38.18 2.59 8.98
CA ALA A 25 38.19 3.68 8.03
C ALA A 25 36.97 3.59 7.08
N ASN A 26 36.27 4.71 6.90
CA ASN A 26 35.23 4.83 5.85
C ASN A 26 35.83 5.20 4.49
N VAL A 27 37.03 5.78 4.46
CA VAL A 27 37.81 6.12 3.26
C VAL A 27 39.28 6.14 3.62
N ILE A 28 40.15 5.67 2.71
CA ILE A 28 41.59 5.66 2.93
C ILE A 28 42.28 6.52 1.86
N CYS A 29 43.05 7.50 2.31
CA CYS A 29 43.87 8.34 1.45
C CYS A 29 45.32 7.85 1.45
N ILE A 30 45.79 7.31 0.31
CA ILE A 30 47.19 6.87 0.15
C ILE A 30 48.00 8.06 -0.36
N VAL A 31 48.85 8.62 0.51
CA VAL A 31 49.66 9.79 0.19
C VAL A 31 51.03 9.37 -0.32
N TYR A 32 51.38 9.80 -1.53
CA TYR A 32 52.71 9.65 -2.12
C TYR A 32 53.31 11.00 -2.48
N SER A 33 54.61 11.03 -2.72
CA SER A 33 55.34 12.25 -3.08
C SER A 33 55.55 12.27 -4.58
N VAL A 34 54.98 13.26 -5.28
CA VAL A 34 55.01 13.32 -6.77
C VAL A 34 56.43 13.39 -7.35
N ASN A 35 57.40 13.87 -6.56
CA ASN A 35 58.80 13.95 -6.94
C ASN A 35 59.63 12.72 -6.55
N ASN A 36 59.03 11.65 -6.01
CA ASN A 36 59.73 10.45 -5.56
C ASN A 36 59.10 9.18 -6.13
N LYS A 37 59.74 8.64 -7.19
CA LYS A 37 59.31 7.39 -7.87
C LYS A 37 59.15 6.20 -6.92
N LYS A 38 60.04 6.03 -5.94
CA LYS A 38 59.95 4.93 -4.96
C LYS A 38 58.67 5.01 -4.12
N SER A 39 58.18 6.23 -3.83
CA SER A 39 56.92 6.39 -3.08
C SER A 39 55.71 6.02 -3.91
N ILE A 40 55.75 6.25 -5.23
CA ILE A 40 54.72 5.84 -6.19
C ILE A 40 54.71 4.31 -6.33
N GLU A 41 55.89 3.69 -6.46
CA GLU A 41 56.02 2.22 -6.52
C GLU A 41 55.50 1.53 -5.26
N LYS A 42 55.66 2.14 -4.08
CA LYS A 42 55.12 1.61 -2.81
C LYS A 42 53.58 1.59 -2.76
N VAL A 43 52.90 2.42 -3.54
CA VAL A 43 51.42 2.41 -3.60
C VAL A 43 50.92 1.04 -4.06
N THR A 44 51.48 0.52 -5.15
CA THR A 44 51.04 -0.76 -5.75
C THR A 44 51.74 -1.98 -5.15
N SER A 45 53.00 -1.85 -4.75
CA SER A 45 53.78 -2.98 -4.21
C SER A 45 53.52 -3.28 -2.74
N HIS A 46 52.99 -2.32 -1.97
CA HIS A 46 52.82 -2.48 -0.53
C HIS A 46 51.46 -1.99 -0.03
N TRP A 47 51.11 -0.71 -0.23
CA TRP A 47 49.94 -0.12 0.43
C TRP A 47 48.60 -0.71 -0.02
N ILE A 48 48.36 -0.83 -1.33
CA ILE A 48 47.11 -1.42 -1.82
C ILE A 48 46.99 -2.90 -1.41
N PRO A 49 48.01 -3.78 -1.61
CA PRO A 49 47.97 -5.15 -1.09
C PRO A 49 47.71 -5.23 0.42
N LEU A 50 48.38 -4.38 1.22
CA LEU A 50 48.21 -4.35 2.67
C LEU A 50 46.78 -4.02 3.07
N ILE A 51 46.14 -3.07 2.39
CA ILE A 51 44.74 -2.71 2.66
C ILE A 51 43.83 -3.86 2.26
N ASN A 52 44.00 -4.42 1.06
CA ASN A 52 43.15 -5.49 0.53
C ASN A 52 43.25 -6.80 1.35
N ASP A 53 44.41 -7.13 1.91
CA ASP A 53 44.58 -8.28 2.80
C ASP A 53 43.92 -8.08 4.16
N ARG A 54 43.67 -6.82 4.56
CA ARG A 54 43.22 -6.44 5.91
C ARG A 54 41.78 -5.93 5.95
N THR A 55 41.13 -5.73 4.81
CA THR A 55 39.71 -5.42 4.69
C THR A 55 38.90 -6.67 4.33
N ASP A 56 37.70 -6.81 4.91
CA ASP A 56 36.77 -7.86 4.48
C ASP A 56 36.42 -7.67 3.01
N LYS A 57 36.42 -8.75 2.22
CA LYS A 57 36.16 -8.70 0.77
C LYS A 57 34.81 -8.08 0.40
N ASP A 58 33.85 -8.13 1.32
CA ASP A 58 32.51 -7.56 1.17
C ASP A 58 32.42 -6.08 1.63
N SER A 59 33.37 -5.61 2.44
CA SER A 59 33.45 -4.22 2.91
C SER A 59 34.53 -3.45 2.13
N ARG A 60 34.22 -3.08 0.88
CA ARG A 60 35.14 -2.31 0.04
C ARG A 60 35.22 -0.86 0.50
N VAL A 61 36.26 -0.54 1.26
CA VAL A 61 36.58 0.84 1.66
C VAL A 61 37.15 1.60 0.44
N PRO A 62 36.60 2.77 0.05
CA PRO A 62 37.09 3.54 -1.08
C PRO A 62 38.52 4.06 -0.86
N LEU A 63 39.33 3.99 -1.90
CA LEU A 63 40.71 4.49 -1.90
C LEU A 63 40.83 5.80 -2.70
N ILE A 64 41.58 6.75 -2.15
CA ILE A 64 41.96 7.99 -2.83
C ILE A 64 43.48 8.09 -2.89
N LEU A 65 44.02 8.24 -4.09
CA LEU A 65 45.44 8.50 -4.27
C LEU A 65 45.71 10.00 -4.11
N VAL A 66 46.72 10.35 -3.32
CA VAL A 66 47.07 11.74 -3.02
C VAL A 66 48.52 12.00 -3.40
N GLY A 67 48.71 12.67 -4.54
CA GLY A 67 50.03 13.12 -4.98
C GLY A 67 50.42 14.41 -4.29
N ASN A 68 51.12 14.34 -3.16
CA ASN A 68 51.55 15.52 -2.40
C ASN A 68 52.90 16.06 -2.90
N LYS A 69 53.21 17.32 -2.54
CA LYS A 69 54.39 18.09 -2.96
C LYS A 69 54.38 18.49 -4.43
N SER A 70 53.21 18.76 -4.99
CA SER A 70 53.06 19.27 -6.37
C SER A 70 53.79 20.60 -6.62
N ASP A 71 54.22 21.30 -5.57
CA ASP A 71 55.04 22.52 -5.66
C ASP A 71 56.50 22.25 -6.04
N LEU A 72 56.96 21.00 -6.02
CA LEU A 72 58.34 20.61 -6.33
C LEU A 72 58.55 20.12 -7.77
N VAL A 73 57.49 20.07 -8.58
CA VAL A 73 57.50 19.57 -9.96
C VAL A 73 56.66 20.48 -10.85
N GLU A 74 57.12 20.71 -12.08
CA GLU A 74 56.41 21.51 -13.08
C GLU A 74 55.36 20.71 -13.85
N HIS A 75 55.56 19.39 -13.97
CA HIS A 75 54.68 18.49 -14.71
C HIS A 75 53.93 17.54 -13.76
N SER A 76 52.69 17.22 -14.14
CA SER A 76 51.82 16.33 -13.39
C SER A 76 52.30 14.86 -13.46
N SER A 77 52.17 14.14 -12.36
CA SER A 77 52.46 12.70 -12.27
C SER A 77 51.32 11.80 -12.76
N MET A 78 50.21 12.39 -13.22
CA MET A 78 48.99 11.68 -13.63
C MET A 78 49.21 10.62 -14.72
N GLU A 79 50.14 10.82 -15.66
CA GLU A 79 50.45 9.80 -16.68
C GLU A 79 50.97 8.49 -16.07
N THR A 80 51.68 8.57 -14.94
CA THR A 80 52.20 7.38 -14.22
C THR A 80 51.11 6.73 -13.36
N ILE A 81 50.12 7.51 -12.91
CA ILE A 81 49.06 7.05 -11.99
C ILE A 81 47.86 6.48 -12.73
N LEU A 82 47.54 6.97 -13.92
CA LEU A 82 46.41 6.50 -14.73
C LEU A 82 46.40 4.97 -14.92
N PRO A 83 47.52 4.29 -15.23
CA PRO A 83 47.56 2.83 -15.31
C PRO A 83 47.22 2.15 -13.97
N ILE A 84 47.63 2.73 -12.84
CA ILE A 84 47.35 2.20 -11.50
C ILE A 84 45.86 2.30 -11.19
N MET A 85 45.22 3.43 -11.49
CA MET A 85 43.79 3.61 -11.32
C MET A 85 42.97 2.63 -12.17
N ASN A 86 43.44 2.33 -13.39
CA ASN A 86 42.79 1.33 -14.24
C ASN A 86 43.01 -0.11 -13.76
N GLN A 87 44.06 -0.36 -12.98
CA GLN A 87 44.38 -1.69 -12.44
C GLN A 87 43.59 -2.02 -11.17
N TYR A 88 43.30 -1.03 -10.32
CA TYR A 88 42.67 -1.22 -9.02
C TYR A 88 41.35 -0.44 -8.97
N SER A 89 40.22 -1.15 -9.07
CA SER A 89 38.89 -0.53 -9.12
C SER A 89 38.38 0.00 -7.78
N GLU A 90 39.10 -0.26 -6.68
CA GLU A 90 38.85 0.36 -5.38
C GLU A 90 39.31 1.83 -5.33
N ILE A 91 40.13 2.27 -6.30
CA ILE A 91 40.60 3.65 -6.40
C ILE A 91 39.53 4.52 -7.08
N GLU A 92 38.87 5.37 -6.29
CA GLU A 92 37.81 6.26 -6.79
C GLU A 92 38.39 7.45 -7.56
N THR A 93 39.49 8.05 -7.06
CA THR A 93 40.12 9.20 -7.72
C THR A 93 41.58 9.41 -7.29
N CYS A 94 42.29 10.25 -8.03
CA CYS A 94 43.62 10.76 -7.68
C CYS A 94 43.59 12.30 -7.61
N VAL A 95 44.12 12.86 -6.52
CA VAL A 95 44.22 14.30 -6.31
C VAL A 95 45.69 14.68 -6.12
N GLU A 96 46.21 15.52 -7.01
CA GLU A 96 47.52 16.15 -6.82
C GLU A 96 47.38 17.44 -6.00
N CYS A 97 48.13 17.54 -4.91
CA CYS A 97 48.06 18.64 -3.96
C CYS A 97 49.44 19.13 -3.51
N SER A 98 49.45 20.33 -2.93
CA SER A 98 50.60 20.84 -2.18
C SER A 98 50.14 21.27 -0.81
N ALA A 99 50.51 20.49 0.21
CA ALA A 99 50.27 20.88 1.60
C ALA A 99 50.99 22.18 1.97
N LYS A 100 52.15 22.46 1.36
CA LYS A 100 52.92 23.69 1.60
C LYS A 100 52.20 24.93 1.08
N ASN A 101 51.65 24.86 -0.13
CA ASN A 101 50.98 25.99 -0.78
C ASN A 101 49.45 25.96 -0.62
N LEU A 102 48.92 25.01 0.17
CA LEU A 102 47.48 24.75 0.35
C LEU A 102 46.72 24.51 -0.96
N LYS A 103 47.42 24.02 -2.00
CA LYS A 103 46.81 23.74 -3.31
C LYS A 103 46.04 22.42 -3.25
N ASN A 104 44.79 22.42 -3.69
CA ASN A 104 43.89 21.25 -3.81
C ASN A 104 43.62 20.47 -2.52
N ILE A 105 43.94 21.04 -1.36
CA ILE A 105 43.68 20.40 -0.06
C ILE A 105 42.16 20.30 0.20
N SER A 106 41.40 21.35 -0.12
CA SER A 106 39.94 21.32 0.00
C SER A 106 39.29 20.30 -0.94
N GLU A 107 39.81 20.16 -2.16
CA GLU A 107 39.35 19.18 -3.14
C GLU A 107 39.58 17.76 -2.65
N LEU A 108 40.75 17.47 -2.07
CA LEU A 108 41.04 16.17 -1.45
C LEU A 108 39.96 15.77 -0.43
N PHE A 109 39.66 16.66 0.53
CA PHE A 109 38.64 16.37 1.53
C PHE A 109 37.24 16.27 0.94
N TYR A 110 36.92 17.08 -0.08
CA TYR A 110 35.65 16.99 -0.81
C TYR A 110 35.49 15.63 -1.49
N TYR A 111 36.50 15.15 -2.22
CA TYR A 111 36.46 13.84 -2.87
C TYR A 111 36.43 12.68 -1.86
N ALA A 112 37.14 12.80 -0.73
CA ALA A 112 37.07 11.83 0.36
C ALA A 112 35.66 11.69 0.92
N GLN A 113 35.00 12.81 1.22
CA GLN A 113 33.61 12.80 1.68
C GLN A 113 32.68 12.26 0.60
N LYS A 114 32.88 12.67 -0.66
CA LYS A 114 32.05 12.23 -1.78
C LYS A 114 32.13 10.72 -2.01
N ALA A 115 33.31 10.11 -1.89
CA ALA A 115 33.48 8.67 -2.07
C ALA A 115 32.71 7.85 -1.03
N VAL A 116 32.60 8.36 0.21
CA VAL A 116 31.80 7.74 1.27
C VAL A 116 30.31 8.02 1.07
N LEU A 117 29.96 9.27 0.78
CA LEU A 117 28.57 9.70 0.69
C LEU A 117 27.90 9.27 -0.61
N HIS A 118 28.62 8.96 -1.67
CA HIS A 118 28.05 8.66 -2.99
C HIS A 118 28.89 7.59 -3.71
N PRO A 119 29.03 6.38 -3.15
CA PRO A 119 29.97 5.38 -3.66
C PRO A 119 29.65 4.98 -5.10
N THR A 120 30.67 4.87 -5.97
CA THR A 120 30.45 4.49 -7.38
C THR A 120 30.23 2.98 -7.51
N GLY A 121 30.88 2.20 -6.62
CA GLY A 121 30.91 0.74 -6.64
C GLY A 121 29.54 0.04 -6.74
N PRO A 122 28.50 0.41 -5.97
CA PRO A 122 27.17 -0.20 -6.08
C PRO A 122 26.45 0.09 -7.40
N LEU A 123 26.78 1.21 -8.06
CA LEU A 123 26.03 1.69 -9.23
C LEU A 123 26.57 1.14 -10.56
N TYR A 124 27.89 1.01 -10.69
CA TYR A 124 28.56 0.84 -11.98
C TYR A 124 29.76 -0.10 -11.89
N CYS A 125 30.00 -0.84 -12.95
CA CYS A 125 31.16 -1.71 -13.13
C CYS A 125 32.12 -1.04 -14.13
N PRO A 126 33.25 -0.45 -13.67
CA PRO A 126 34.21 0.19 -14.56
C PRO A 126 34.79 -0.74 -15.64
N GLU A 127 34.96 -2.03 -15.30
CA GLU A 127 35.54 -3.05 -16.18
C GLU A 127 34.63 -3.34 -17.39
N GLU A 128 33.35 -3.62 -17.12
CA GLU A 128 32.33 -3.89 -18.16
C GLU A 128 31.81 -2.61 -18.82
N LYS A 129 32.10 -1.44 -18.24
CA LYS A 129 31.55 -0.13 -18.62
C LYS A 129 30.02 -0.09 -18.61
N GLU A 130 29.38 -0.86 -17.74
CA GLU A 130 27.93 -0.96 -17.60
C GLU A 130 27.45 -0.71 -16.16
N MET A 131 26.19 -0.29 -16.03
CA MET A 131 25.54 -0.19 -14.71
C MET A 131 25.28 -1.57 -14.13
N LYS A 132 25.42 -1.71 -12.81
CA LYS A 132 25.16 -3.01 -12.15
C LYS A 132 23.67 -3.39 -12.21
N PRO A 133 23.32 -4.68 -12.26
CA PRO A 133 21.93 -5.14 -12.34
C PRO A 133 21.04 -4.64 -11.20
N SER A 134 21.56 -4.53 -9.97
CA SER A 134 20.84 -3.98 -8.81
C SER A 134 20.44 -2.52 -9.03
N CYS A 135 21.36 -1.70 -9.55
CA CYS A 135 21.12 -0.28 -9.90
C CYS A 135 20.06 -0.16 -11.01
N ILE A 136 20.17 -0.97 -12.06
CA ILE A 136 19.18 -1.02 -13.15
C ILE A 136 17.80 -1.40 -12.61
N LYS A 137 17.71 -2.39 -11.71
CA LYS A 137 16.46 -2.82 -11.08
C LYS A 137 15.84 -1.68 -10.26
N ALA A 138 16.63 -1.00 -9.43
CA ALA A 138 16.18 0.12 -8.61
C ALA A 138 15.66 1.28 -9.48
N LEU A 139 16.44 1.72 -10.48
CA LEU A 139 16.06 2.78 -11.41
C LEU A 139 14.85 2.41 -12.27
N THR A 140 14.70 1.13 -12.66
CA THR A 140 13.52 0.66 -13.38
C THR A 140 12.25 0.76 -12.54
N ARG A 141 12.32 0.43 -11.24
CA ARG A 141 11.21 0.64 -10.31
C ARG A 141 10.89 2.14 -10.18
N ILE A 142 11.90 2.99 -10.02
CA ILE A 142 11.73 4.45 -9.94
C ILE A 142 11.02 5.00 -11.18
N PHE A 143 11.43 4.57 -12.37
CA PHE A 143 10.75 4.92 -13.61
C PHE A 143 9.28 4.52 -13.57
N LYS A 144 8.95 3.29 -13.15
CA LYS A 144 7.56 2.77 -13.11
C LYS A 144 6.67 3.48 -12.09
N ILE A 145 7.26 4.01 -11.02
CA ILE A 145 6.56 4.86 -10.05
C ILE A 145 6.35 6.27 -10.62
N SER A 146 7.32 6.79 -11.37
CA SER A 146 7.30 8.15 -11.93
C SER A 146 6.43 8.27 -13.19
N ASP A 147 6.23 7.17 -13.90
CA ASP A 147 5.29 7.00 -15.01
C ASP A 147 3.88 6.92 -14.41
N LEU A 148 3.17 8.04 -14.34
CA LEU A 148 1.92 8.18 -13.59
C LEU A 148 0.71 7.65 -14.36
N ASP A 149 0.77 7.66 -15.69
CA ASP A 149 -0.29 7.15 -16.56
C ASP A 149 -0.01 5.75 -17.16
N ASN A 150 1.17 5.16 -16.92
CA ASN A 150 1.59 3.82 -17.38
C ASN A 150 1.60 3.65 -18.89
N ASP A 151 1.84 4.73 -19.63
CA ASP A 151 2.00 4.68 -21.09
C ASP A 151 3.40 4.17 -21.51
N GLY A 152 4.31 4.02 -20.55
CA GLY A 152 5.65 3.50 -20.73
C GLY A 152 6.70 4.56 -21.07
N VAL A 153 6.34 5.84 -21.07
CA VAL A 153 7.24 6.99 -21.23
C VAL A 153 7.06 7.97 -20.07
N LEU A 154 8.04 8.85 -19.84
CA LEU A 154 7.89 9.98 -18.93
C LEU A 154 7.67 11.23 -19.76
N ASN A 155 6.45 11.74 -19.76
CA ASN A 155 6.09 12.99 -20.43
C ASN A 155 6.62 14.21 -19.65
N ASP A 156 6.42 15.42 -20.19
CA ASP A 156 6.97 16.65 -19.58
C ASP A 156 6.43 16.93 -18.18
N ASN A 157 5.17 16.56 -17.91
CA ASN A 157 4.56 16.77 -16.60
C ASN A 157 5.18 15.81 -15.57
N GLU A 158 5.36 14.55 -15.96
CA GLU A 158 5.96 13.51 -15.10
C GLU A 158 7.45 13.77 -14.88
N LEU A 159 8.19 14.20 -15.90
CA LEU A 159 9.58 14.60 -15.75
C LEU A 159 9.72 15.82 -14.83
N ASN A 160 8.84 16.81 -14.95
CA ASN A 160 8.84 17.96 -14.04
C ASN A 160 8.47 17.57 -12.60
N PHE A 161 7.49 16.67 -12.43
CA PHE A 161 7.15 16.10 -11.14
C PHE A 161 8.35 15.35 -10.54
N PHE A 162 8.99 14.48 -11.30
CA PHE A 162 10.19 13.75 -10.90
C PHE A 162 11.34 14.69 -10.48
N GLN A 163 11.60 15.74 -11.27
CA GLN A 163 12.64 16.73 -11.00
C GLN A 163 12.35 17.53 -9.73
N ARG A 164 11.10 18.00 -9.55
CA ARG A 164 10.67 18.69 -8.33
C ARG A 164 10.84 17.79 -7.11
N THR A 165 10.41 16.53 -7.21
CA THR A 165 10.46 15.58 -6.12
C THR A 165 11.90 15.23 -5.72
N CYS A 166 12.82 15.09 -6.68
CA CYS A 166 14.21 14.70 -6.41
C CYS A 166 15.14 15.87 -6.10
N PHE A 167 14.96 17.02 -6.75
CA PHE A 167 15.93 18.12 -6.75
C PHE A 167 15.34 19.46 -6.27
N ASN A 168 14.07 19.49 -5.85
CA ASN A 168 13.35 20.69 -5.41
C ASN A 168 13.25 21.82 -6.46
N MET A 169 13.60 21.55 -7.72
CA MET A 169 13.56 22.52 -8.81
C MET A 169 13.07 21.84 -10.11
N PRO A 170 12.05 22.38 -10.78
CA PRO A 170 11.68 21.92 -12.12
C PRO A 170 12.73 22.38 -13.15
N LEU A 171 12.82 21.66 -14.27
CA LEU A 171 13.66 22.07 -15.39
C LEU A 171 12.91 23.10 -16.25
N ALA A 172 13.63 24.08 -16.78
CA ALA A 172 13.07 24.94 -17.81
C ALA A 172 12.70 24.08 -19.05
N PRO A 173 11.60 24.38 -19.77
CA PRO A 173 11.16 23.57 -20.91
C PRO A 173 12.26 23.35 -21.96
N GLN A 174 13.07 24.36 -22.22
CA GLN A 174 14.22 24.26 -23.13
C GLN A 174 15.28 23.28 -22.62
N ALA A 175 15.60 23.31 -21.33
CA ALA A 175 16.58 22.41 -20.74
C ALA A 175 16.11 20.95 -20.78
N LEU A 176 14.81 20.72 -20.61
CA LEU A 176 14.20 19.39 -20.76
C LEU A 176 14.35 18.87 -22.20
N GLU A 177 14.08 19.73 -23.19
CA GLU A 177 14.23 19.39 -24.60
C GLU A 177 15.71 19.13 -24.97
N ASP A 178 16.64 19.88 -24.39
CA ASP A 178 18.07 19.67 -24.56
C ASP A 178 18.50 18.29 -24.01
N VAL A 179 17.97 17.89 -22.84
CA VAL A 179 18.19 16.55 -22.29
C VAL A 179 17.66 15.47 -23.24
N LYS A 180 16.44 15.61 -23.75
CA LYS A 180 15.87 14.66 -24.73
C LYS A 180 16.70 14.62 -26.02
N ASN A 181 17.18 15.76 -26.50
CA ASN A 181 18.04 15.85 -27.68
C ASN A 181 19.38 15.10 -27.48
N VAL A 182 19.96 15.15 -26.28
CA VAL A 182 21.14 14.33 -25.94
C VAL A 182 20.79 12.85 -26.03
N VAL A 183 19.63 12.42 -25.54
CA VAL A 183 19.19 11.02 -25.67
C VAL A 183 19.00 10.62 -27.12
N ARG A 184 18.25 11.41 -27.91
CA ARG A 184 17.98 11.12 -29.34
C ARG A 184 19.25 10.99 -30.18
N ARG A 185 20.30 11.76 -29.86
CA ARG A 185 21.60 11.70 -30.55
C ARG A 185 22.39 10.43 -30.29
N ASN A 186 22.16 9.78 -29.14
CA ASN A 186 22.91 8.60 -28.71
C ASN A 186 22.10 7.30 -28.81
N MET A 187 20.77 7.38 -28.80
CA MET A 187 19.86 6.25 -28.77
C MET A 187 18.57 6.55 -29.54
N THR A 188 18.21 5.69 -30.48
CA THR A 188 17.04 5.86 -31.35
C THR A 188 15.71 5.58 -30.64
N ASP A 189 15.70 4.70 -29.65
CA ASP A 189 14.52 4.28 -28.87
C ASP A 189 14.49 4.85 -27.43
N GLY A 190 15.34 5.85 -27.16
CA GLY A 190 15.44 6.51 -25.85
C GLY A 190 14.36 7.58 -25.61
N VAL A 191 13.73 8.08 -26.67
CA VAL A 191 12.63 9.06 -26.60
C VAL A 191 11.54 8.61 -27.56
N LYS A 192 10.30 8.53 -27.08
CA LYS A 192 9.12 8.14 -27.85
C LYS A 192 7.96 9.08 -27.52
N ASP A 193 7.22 9.53 -28.53
CA ASP A 193 6.05 10.42 -28.38
C ASP A 193 6.35 11.69 -27.54
N ASN A 194 7.57 12.22 -27.72
CA ASN A 194 8.15 13.32 -26.94
C ASN A 194 8.34 13.04 -25.43
N GLY A 195 8.11 11.82 -24.96
CA GLY A 195 8.42 11.35 -23.61
C GLY A 195 9.72 10.54 -23.54
N LEU A 196 10.34 10.51 -22.37
CA LEU A 196 11.55 9.74 -22.11
C LEU A 196 11.21 8.27 -21.86
N THR A 197 11.77 7.34 -22.63
CA THR A 197 11.52 5.91 -22.41
C THR A 197 12.36 5.37 -21.25
N LEU A 198 12.07 4.16 -20.74
CA LEU A 198 12.92 3.51 -19.73
C LEU A 198 14.37 3.39 -20.19
N LYS A 199 14.60 3.06 -21.47
CA LYS A 199 15.96 2.95 -22.02
C LYS A 199 16.67 4.31 -22.02
N GLY A 200 15.97 5.37 -22.41
CA GLY A 200 16.49 6.73 -22.34
C GLY A 200 16.80 7.17 -20.92
N PHE A 201 15.93 6.83 -19.95
CA PHE A 201 16.13 7.11 -18.53
C PHE A 201 17.38 6.43 -17.97
N LEU A 202 17.54 5.13 -18.23
CA LEU A 202 18.74 4.39 -17.83
C LEU A 202 20.00 4.94 -18.51
N PHE A 203 19.91 5.29 -19.80
CA PHE A 203 21.02 5.92 -20.52
C PHE A 203 21.48 7.24 -19.90
N LEU A 204 20.54 8.11 -19.46
CA LEU A 204 20.88 9.35 -18.77
C LEU A 204 21.63 9.10 -17.46
N HIS A 205 21.20 8.11 -16.68
CA HIS A 205 21.90 7.73 -15.45
C HIS A 205 23.29 7.15 -15.72
N THR A 206 23.46 6.33 -16.76
CA THR A 206 24.78 5.89 -17.22
C THR A 206 25.67 7.08 -17.56
N LEU A 207 25.15 8.06 -18.31
CA LEU A 207 25.90 9.26 -18.72
C LEU A 207 26.31 10.11 -17.51
N PHE A 208 25.45 10.25 -16.50
CA PHE A 208 25.80 10.96 -15.26
C PHE A 208 26.93 10.28 -14.52
N ILE A 209 26.89 8.95 -14.39
CA ILE A 209 27.93 8.19 -13.70
C ILE A 209 29.26 8.30 -14.45
N GLN A 210 29.27 8.06 -15.76
CA GLN A 210 30.48 8.14 -16.59
C GLN A 210 31.13 9.53 -16.61
N ARG A 211 30.35 10.59 -16.37
CA ARG A 211 30.86 11.97 -16.25
C ARG A 211 31.27 12.36 -14.82
N GLY A 212 31.34 11.41 -13.89
CA GLY A 212 31.69 11.66 -12.49
C GLY A 212 30.60 12.38 -11.68
N ARG A 213 29.36 12.41 -12.19
CA ARG A 213 28.18 13.03 -11.56
C ARG A 213 27.22 11.99 -10.98
N HIS A 214 27.75 10.88 -10.47
CA HIS A 214 26.96 9.80 -9.86
C HIS A 214 26.15 10.25 -8.62
N GLU A 215 26.53 11.36 -7.97
CA GLU A 215 25.73 12.02 -6.91
C GLU A 215 24.30 12.32 -7.36
N THR A 216 24.08 12.72 -8.62
CA THR A 216 22.74 12.94 -9.17
C THR A 216 21.90 11.65 -9.14
N THR A 217 22.51 10.50 -9.43
CA THR A 217 21.85 9.19 -9.37
C THR A 217 21.55 8.80 -7.92
N TRP A 218 22.49 9.01 -7.00
CA TRP A 218 22.28 8.74 -5.57
C TRP A 218 21.19 9.60 -4.94
N THR A 219 21.09 10.88 -5.31
CA THR A 219 20.00 11.76 -4.86
C THR A 219 18.63 11.20 -5.25
N VAL A 220 18.51 10.69 -6.49
CA VAL A 220 17.28 10.02 -6.95
C VAL A 220 17.01 8.74 -6.16
N LEU A 221 18.01 7.86 -6.01
CA LEU A 221 17.87 6.59 -5.29
C LEU A 221 17.41 6.82 -3.83
N ARG A 222 18.08 7.72 -3.11
CA ARG A 222 17.76 8.05 -1.72
C ARG A 222 16.41 8.71 -1.58
N ARG A 223 16.02 9.58 -2.53
CA ARG A 223 14.68 10.19 -2.52
C ARG A 223 13.57 9.14 -2.60
N PHE A 224 13.84 8.03 -3.29
CA PHE A 224 12.94 6.89 -3.44
C PHE A 224 13.11 5.80 -2.37
N GLY A 225 13.87 6.09 -1.30
CA GLY A 225 13.99 5.26 -0.12
C GLY A 225 15.09 4.20 -0.16
N TYR A 226 15.97 4.22 -1.19
CA TYR A 226 17.09 3.29 -1.28
C TYR A 226 18.29 3.72 -0.45
N ASP A 227 18.98 2.73 0.14
CA ASP A 227 20.27 2.89 0.80
C ASP A 227 21.46 2.60 -0.15
N ASP A 228 22.67 2.57 0.41
CA ASP A 228 23.92 2.39 -0.33
C ASP A 228 24.09 0.96 -0.88
N ASP A 229 23.34 -0.02 -0.37
CA ASP A 229 23.26 -1.39 -0.86
C ASP A 229 22.16 -1.56 -1.95
N LEU A 230 21.46 -0.47 -2.28
CA LEU A 230 20.35 -0.42 -3.21
C LEU A 230 19.14 -1.26 -2.75
N GLU A 231 18.97 -1.36 -1.44
CA GLU A 231 17.78 -1.93 -0.80
C GLU A 231 16.88 -0.82 -0.27
N LEU A 232 15.57 -1.09 -0.16
CA LEU A 232 14.64 -0.12 0.42
C LEU A 232 14.79 -0.13 1.94
N THR A 233 15.09 1.05 2.48
CA THR A 233 15.30 1.25 3.92
C THR A 233 14.10 0.78 4.76
N GLN A 234 14.40 0.26 5.94
CA GLN A 234 13.37 -0.20 6.88
C GLN A 234 12.49 0.96 7.34
N GLU A 235 13.05 2.16 7.50
CA GLU A 235 12.32 3.37 7.85
C GLU A 235 11.30 3.78 6.78
N TYR A 236 11.63 3.56 5.50
CA TYR A 236 10.74 3.85 4.38
C TYR A 236 9.57 2.87 4.28
N LEU A 237 9.83 1.57 4.45
CA LEU A 237 8.83 0.50 4.34
C LEU A 237 7.99 0.31 5.60
N PHE A 238 8.58 0.48 6.78
CA PHE A 238 7.97 0.21 8.08
C PHE A 238 7.95 1.45 8.98
N PRO A 239 7.29 2.55 8.57
CA PRO A 239 7.20 3.74 9.39
C PRO A 239 6.46 3.45 10.70
N LEU A 240 6.88 4.10 11.78
CA LEU A 240 6.30 3.88 13.10
C LEU A 240 4.83 4.36 13.15
N LEU A 241 3.91 3.43 13.33
CA LEU A 241 2.49 3.72 13.56
C LEU A 241 2.01 3.02 14.85
N LYS A 242 1.76 3.80 15.90
CA LYS A 242 1.25 3.27 17.17
C LYS A 242 -0.27 3.13 17.14
N ILE A 243 -0.76 1.90 17.28
CA ILE A 243 -2.20 1.61 17.38
C ILE A 243 -2.57 1.38 18.86
N PRO A 244 -3.41 2.22 19.48
CA PRO A 244 -3.89 1.96 20.83
C PRO A 244 -4.79 0.72 20.89
N PRO A 245 -4.90 0.04 22.05
CA PRO A 245 -5.83 -1.07 22.24
C PRO A 245 -7.29 -0.66 21.95
N ASP A 246 -8.08 -1.61 21.44
CA ASP A 246 -9.49 -1.44 21.04
C ASP A 246 -9.74 -0.40 19.91
N CYS A 247 -8.69 0.09 19.24
CA CYS A 247 -8.77 0.88 18.01
C CYS A 247 -8.66 -0.01 16.76
N THR A 248 -9.03 0.53 15.60
CA THR A 248 -8.86 -0.13 14.30
C THR A 248 -8.15 0.82 13.34
N THR A 249 -7.63 0.27 12.25
CA THR A 249 -6.95 1.01 11.17
C THR A 249 -7.79 0.99 9.91
N GLU A 250 -7.95 2.15 9.28
CA GLU A 250 -8.70 2.34 8.04
C GLU A 250 -7.89 3.22 7.08
N LEU A 251 -8.08 3.05 5.77
CA LEU A 251 -7.51 3.97 4.78
C LEU A 251 -8.27 5.30 4.82
N ASN A 252 -7.56 6.42 4.75
CA ASN A 252 -8.18 7.72 4.60
C ASN A 252 -8.62 7.98 3.15
N HIS A 253 -9.35 9.08 2.92
CA HIS A 253 -9.87 9.42 1.60
C HIS A 253 -8.78 9.56 0.54
N ASN A 254 -7.65 10.21 0.85
CA ASN A 254 -6.55 10.42 -0.09
C ASN A 254 -5.86 9.09 -0.46
N ALA A 255 -5.77 8.17 0.50
CA ALA A 255 -5.25 6.82 0.26
C ALA A 255 -6.17 6.02 -0.67
N TYR A 256 -7.50 6.15 -0.53
CA TYR A 256 -8.43 5.57 -1.51
C TYR A 256 -8.22 6.19 -2.90
N LEU A 257 -8.13 7.52 -3.03
CA LEU A 257 -7.90 8.18 -4.32
C LEU A 257 -6.60 7.69 -4.99
N PHE A 258 -5.52 7.54 -4.21
CA PHE A 258 -4.27 6.95 -4.69
C PHE A 258 -4.46 5.53 -5.23
N LEU A 259 -5.12 4.67 -4.46
CA LEU A 259 -5.34 3.29 -4.86
C LEU A 259 -6.25 3.20 -6.10
N GLN A 260 -7.24 4.09 -6.21
CA GLN A 260 -8.09 4.21 -7.40
C GLN A 260 -7.26 4.59 -8.63
N SER A 261 -6.39 5.60 -8.52
CA SER A 261 -5.52 5.97 -9.64
C SER A 261 -4.54 4.85 -10.01
N VAL A 262 -4.04 4.10 -9.03
CA VAL A 262 -3.20 2.91 -9.28
C VAL A 262 -3.98 1.81 -9.99
N PHE A 263 -5.25 1.59 -9.64
CA PHE A 263 -6.09 0.64 -10.37
C PHE A 263 -6.29 1.07 -11.83
N ASP A 264 -6.75 2.31 -12.04
CA ASP A 264 -7.08 2.84 -13.37
C ASP A 264 -5.84 2.87 -14.28
N LYS A 265 -4.66 3.09 -13.70
CA LYS A 265 -3.35 3.02 -14.36
C LYS A 265 -3.02 1.64 -14.93
N HIS A 266 -3.55 0.58 -14.33
CA HIS A 266 -3.25 -0.81 -14.72
C HIS A 266 -4.41 -1.53 -15.41
N ASP A 267 -5.65 -1.03 -15.30
CA ASP A 267 -6.82 -1.48 -16.08
C ASP A 267 -6.74 -0.93 -17.53
N LYS A 268 -5.99 -1.63 -18.38
CA LYS A 268 -5.66 -1.19 -19.75
C LYS A 268 -6.81 -1.41 -20.71
N ASP A 269 -7.57 -2.48 -20.51
CA ASP A 269 -8.74 -2.80 -21.33
C ASP A 269 -10.03 -2.09 -20.88
N ARG A 270 -9.99 -1.42 -19.71
CA ARG A 270 -11.07 -0.61 -19.12
C ARG A 270 -12.30 -1.45 -18.81
N ASP A 271 -12.11 -2.70 -18.41
CA ASP A 271 -13.18 -3.62 -18.05
C ASP A 271 -13.61 -3.50 -16.57
N CYS A 272 -12.98 -2.58 -15.81
CA CYS A 272 -13.17 -2.39 -14.37
C CYS A 272 -12.78 -3.64 -13.54
N ALA A 273 -11.86 -4.45 -14.05
CA ALA A 273 -11.20 -5.55 -13.38
C ALA A 273 -9.69 -5.58 -13.70
N LEU A 274 -8.93 -6.35 -12.93
CA LEU A 274 -7.52 -6.60 -13.20
C LEU A 274 -7.35 -8.04 -13.63
N SER A 275 -7.04 -8.23 -14.91
CA SER A 275 -6.60 -9.50 -15.45
C SER A 275 -5.30 -9.98 -14.79
N PRO A 276 -4.93 -11.27 -14.92
CA PRO A 276 -3.67 -11.78 -14.37
C PRO A 276 -2.43 -11.05 -14.89
N ASP A 277 -2.46 -10.59 -16.15
CA ASP A 277 -1.34 -9.87 -16.76
C ASP A 277 -1.23 -8.43 -16.24
N GLU A 278 -2.36 -7.75 -16.04
CA GLU A 278 -2.41 -6.40 -15.44
C GLU A 278 -2.03 -6.43 -13.97
N LEU A 279 -2.47 -7.45 -13.22
CA LEU A 279 -2.07 -7.67 -11.84
C LEU A 279 -0.55 -7.93 -11.74
N LYS A 280 0.01 -8.70 -12.68
CA LYS A 280 1.46 -8.93 -12.78
C LYS A 280 2.20 -7.65 -13.13
N ASP A 281 1.63 -6.79 -13.99
CA ASP A 281 2.19 -5.47 -14.34
C ASP A 281 2.22 -4.54 -13.13
N LEU A 282 1.10 -4.44 -12.39
CA LEU A 282 0.97 -3.68 -11.15
C LEU A 282 2.05 -4.08 -10.13
N PHE A 283 2.27 -5.39 -9.97
CA PHE A 283 3.23 -5.90 -8.99
C PHE A 283 4.68 -5.95 -9.48
N LYS A 284 5.01 -5.41 -10.65
CA LYS A 284 6.42 -5.26 -11.09
C LYS A 284 7.25 -4.35 -10.17
N VAL A 285 6.60 -3.44 -9.44
CA VAL A 285 7.26 -2.57 -8.45
C VAL A 285 7.42 -3.23 -7.07
N PHE A 286 6.93 -4.46 -6.91
CA PHE A 286 7.06 -5.25 -5.68
C PHE A 286 8.23 -6.25 -5.82
N PRO A 287 8.91 -6.56 -4.71
CA PRO A 287 9.98 -7.57 -4.73
C PRO A 287 9.45 -9.02 -4.80
N TYR A 288 8.16 -9.24 -4.54
CA TYR A 288 7.48 -10.54 -4.59
C TYR A 288 6.01 -10.36 -5.00
N MET A 289 5.30 -11.45 -5.28
CA MET A 289 3.84 -11.43 -5.54
C MET A 289 3.09 -11.24 -4.20
N PRO A 290 2.48 -10.07 -3.93
CA PRO A 290 1.94 -9.76 -2.60
C PRO A 290 0.62 -10.46 -2.30
N TRP A 291 -0.12 -10.88 -3.34
CA TRP A 291 -1.45 -11.47 -3.24
C TRP A 291 -1.43 -12.92 -3.70
N GLY A 292 -1.86 -13.81 -2.82
CA GLY A 292 -2.06 -15.22 -3.12
C GLY A 292 -3.33 -15.45 -3.97
N PRO A 293 -3.51 -16.68 -4.49
CA PRO A 293 -4.67 -17.03 -5.31
C PRO A 293 -5.98 -17.07 -4.52
N ASP A 294 -5.92 -17.05 -3.19
CA ASP A 294 -7.05 -16.96 -2.26
C ASP A 294 -7.69 -15.55 -2.25
N VAL A 295 -6.95 -14.51 -2.66
CA VAL A 295 -7.47 -13.14 -2.74
C VAL A 295 -8.65 -13.07 -3.71
N ASN A 296 -8.58 -13.77 -4.84
CA ASN A 296 -9.69 -13.88 -5.78
C ASN A 296 -10.95 -14.48 -5.13
N ASN A 297 -10.85 -15.19 -4.00
CA ASN A 297 -12.00 -15.70 -3.25
C ASN A 297 -12.30 -14.95 -1.96
N THR A 298 -11.58 -13.86 -1.70
CA THR A 298 -11.76 -12.99 -0.54
C THR A 298 -12.57 -11.74 -0.90
N VAL A 299 -12.48 -11.29 -2.14
CA VAL A 299 -13.09 -10.04 -2.62
C VAL A 299 -13.98 -10.24 -3.85
N CYS A 300 -14.68 -9.18 -4.27
CA CYS A 300 -15.50 -9.23 -5.48
C CYS A 300 -14.66 -9.44 -6.74
N THR A 301 -15.14 -10.32 -7.62
CA THR A 301 -14.51 -10.63 -8.91
C THR A 301 -15.53 -10.63 -10.03
N ASN A 302 -15.11 -10.32 -11.26
CA ASN A 302 -15.95 -10.41 -12.46
C ASN A 302 -16.30 -11.87 -12.80
N GLU A 303 -16.95 -12.12 -13.94
CA GLU A 303 -17.37 -13.47 -14.35
C GLU A 303 -16.19 -14.43 -14.61
N GLN A 304 -15.04 -13.89 -15.02
CA GLN A 304 -13.80 -14.63 -15.28
C GLN A 304 -12.99 -14.91 -14.00
N GLY A 305 -13.39 -14.33 -12.87
CA GLY A 305 -12.68 -14.46 -11.59
C GLY A 305 -11.57 -13.43 -11.38
N TRP A 306 -11.50 -12.41 -12.23
CA TRP A 306 -10.56 -11.29 -12.10
C TRP A 306 -11.05 -10.31 -11.05
N ILE A 307 -10.12 -9.69 -10.32
CA ILE A 307 -10.42 -8.80 -9.20
C ILE A 307 -11.04 -7.52 -9.77
N THR A 308 -12.28 -7.18 -9.38
CA THR A 308 -12.92 -5.94 -9.86
C THR A 308 -12.33 -4.72 -9.15
N TYR A 309 -12.60 -3.52 -9.67
CA TYR A 309 -12.30 -2.24 -9.01
C TYR A 309 -12.72 -2.23 -7.53
N GLN A 310 -13.97 -2.59 -7.25
CA GLN A 310 -14.46 -2.66 -5.87
C GLN A 310 -13.77 -3.77 -5.06
N GLY A 311 -13.45 -4.90 -5.70
CA GLY A 311 -12.69 -5.99 -5.08
C GLY A 311 -11.29 -5.57 -4.69
N TYR A 312 -10.60 -4.83 -5.56
CA TYR A 312 -9.27 -4.27 -5.34
C TYR A 312 -9.25 -3.35 -4.12
N LEU A 313 -10.16 -2.38 -4.04
CA LEU A 313 -10.27 -1.49 -2.87
C LEU A 313 -10.64 -2.28 -1.60
N SER A 314 -11.47 -3.31 -1.73
CA SER A 314 -11.84 -4.18 -0.59
C SER A 314 -10.62 -4.97 -0.07
N GLN A 315 -9.72 -5.43 -0.95
CA GLN A 315 -8.52 -6.15 -0.55
C GLN A 315 -7.54 -5.25 0.21
N TRP A 316 -7.36 -4.01 -0.25
CA TRP A 316 -6.58 -3.00 0.46
C TRP A 316 -7.19 -2.65 1.82
N THR A 317 -8.52 -2.50 1.88
CA THR A 317 -9.26 -2.26 3.12
C THR A 317 -9.07 -3.39 4.12
N LEU A 318 -9.16 -4.64 3.65
CA LEU A 318 -8.94 -5.84 4.45
C LEU A 318 -7.52 -5.89 5.02
N THR A 319 -6.53 -5.70 4.15
CA THR A 319 -5.11 -5.70 4.53
C THR A 319 -4.85 -4.62 5.57
N THR A 320 -5.37 -3.41 5.36
CA THR A 320 -5.24 -2.30 6.32
C THR A 320 -5.84 -2.61 7.69
N TYR A 321 -6.98 -3.30 7.72
CA TYR A 321 -7.69 -3.63 8.97
C TYR A 321 -7.01 -4.76 9.74
N LEU A 322 -6.48 -5.77 9.05
CA LEU A 322 -5.90 -6.97 9.68
C LEU A 322 -4.39 -6.86 9.94
N ASP A 323 -3.65 -6.27 9.01
CA ASP A 323 -2.18 -6.16 9.05
C ASP A 323 -1.76 -4.81 8.45
N VAL A 324 -1.84 -3.76 9.27
CA VAL A 324 -1.50 -2.40 8.84
C VAL A 324 -0.03 -2.29 8.40
N GLN A 325 0.88 -3.06 9.01
CA GLN A 325 2.31 -2.97 8.70
C GLN A 325 2.57 -3.45 7.27
N ARG A 326 1.95 -4.55 6.86
CA ARG A 326 1.98 -5.02 5.48
C ARG A 326 1.34 -4.03 4.51
N CYS A 327 0.25 -3.38 4.91
CA CYS A 327 -0.35 -2.32 4.08
C CYS A 327 0.62 -1.15 3.87
N LEU A 328 1.33 -0.71 4.91
CA LEU A 328 2.33 0.36 4.83
C LEU A 328 3.50 -0.04 3.93
N GLU A 329 4.00 -1.26 4.07
CA GLU A 329 5.04 -1.83 3.20
C GLU A 329 4.61 -1.79 1.73
N TYR A 330 3.39 -2.24 1.42
CA TYR A 330 2.86 -2.27 0.05
C TYR A 330 2.66 -0.86 -0.52
N LEU A 331 2.21 0.10 0.29
CA LEU A 331 2.15 1.52 -0.11
C LEU A 331 3.55 2.09 -0.38
N GLY A 332 4.56 1.65 0.37
CA GLY A 332 5.96 1.93 0.11
C GLY A 332 6.41 1.39 -1.25
N TYR A 333 6.09 0.14 -1.58
CA TYR A 333 6.40 -0.43 -2.90
C TYR A 333 5.75 0.33 -4.05
N LEU A 334 4.51 0.79 -3.87
CA LEU A 334 3.81 1.64 -4.85
C LEU A 334 4.29 3.11 -4.89
N GLY A 335 5.13 3.54 -3.93
CA GLY A 335 5.65 4.90 -3.89
C GLY A 335 4.67 5.95 -3.36
N TYR A 336 3.71 5.58 -2.52
CA TYR A 336 2.65 6.49 -2.02
C TYR A 336 3.20 7.80 -1.42
N SER A 337 4.14 7.72 -0.46
CA SER A 337 4.71 8.90 0.18
C SER A 337 5.45 9.83 -0.79
N ILE A 338 5.96 9.28 -1.89
CA ILE A 338 6.69 10.04 -2.91
C ILE A 338 5.69 10.77 -3.80
N ILE A 339 4.69 10.05 -4.32
CA ILE A 339 3.67 10.59 -5.23
C ILE A 339 2.84 11.68 -4.55
N HIS A 340 2.45 11.46 -3.29
CA HIS A 340 1.65 12.41 -2.51
C HIS A 340 2.48 13.39 -1.67
N GLU A 341 3.81 13.38 -1.83
CA GLU A 341 4.74 14.26 -1.10
C GLU A 341 4.48 14.28 0.42
N GLN A 342 4.26 13.10 1.01
CA GLN A 342 4.03 12.90 2.44
C GLN A 342 5.31 12.46 3.14
N GLU A 343 5.39 12.67 4.46
CA GLU A 343 6.54 12.24 5.27
C GLU A 343 6.71 10.72 5.27
N SER A 344 5.61 9.95 5.31
CA SER A 344 5.66 8.49 5.32
C SER A 344 4.36 7.85 4.82
N GLN A 345 4.38 6.53 4.64
CA GLN A 345 3.18 5.76 4.28
C GLN A 345 2.10 5.83 5.35
N ALA A 346 2.47 6.11 6.62
CA ALA A 346 1.53 6.20 7.73
C ALA A 346 0.50 7.32 7.55
N ALA A 347 0.81 8.34 6.74
CA ALA A 347 -0.13 9.40 6.36
C ALA A 347 -1.37 8.89 5.61
N ALA A 348 -1.34 7.66 5.07
CA ALA A 348 -2.49 7.01 4.43
C ALA A 348 -3.52 6.47 5.44
N ILE A 349 -3.14 6.28 6.71
CA ILE A 349 -3.90 5.51 7.68
C ILE A 349 -4.63 6.41 8.68
N THR A 350 -5.92 6.16 8.85
CA THR A 350 -6.73 6.69 9.95
C THR A 350 -6.81 5.65 11.07
N VAL A 351 -6.27 5.99 12.25
CA VAL A 351 -6.48 5.20 13.45
C VAL A 351 -7.80 5.63 14.09
N THR A 352 -8.76 4.71 14.15
CA THR A 352 -10.08 4.99 14.73
C THR A 352 -9.97 5.14 16.24
N ARG A 353 -10.96 5.79 16.86
CA ARG A 353 -10.99 5.91 18.32
C ARG A 353 -11.33 4.56 19.00
N ASN A 354 -11.04 4.50 20.30
CA ASN A 354 -11.28 3.34 21.13
C ASN A 354 -12.76 2.93 21.12
N LYS A 355 -13.03 1.63 20.89
CA LYS A 355 -14.38 1.05 20.81
C LYS A 355 -15.24 1.31 22.05
N ARG A 356 -14.65 1.41 23.24
CA ARG A 356 -15.38 1.69 24.49
C ARG A 356 -16.06 3.07 24.43
N ILE A 357 -15.42 4.04 23.79
CA ILE A 357 -15.97 5.38 23.58
C ILE A 357 -17.15 5.32 22.60
N ASP A 358 -17.05 4.52 21.54
CA ASP A 358 -18.17 4.31 20.61
C ASP A 358 -19.39 3.72 21.30
N LEU A 359 -19.19 2.71 22.17
CA LEU A 359 -20.27 2.09 22.94
C LEU A 359 -20.90 3.05 23.97
N GLN A 360 -20.08 3.85 24.64
CA GLN A 360 -20.56 4.87 25.60
C GLN A 360 -21.36 5.97 24.89
N LYS A 361 -20.86 6.49 23.77
CA LYS A 361 -21.51 7.53 22.97
C LYS A 361 -22.64 6.99 22.09
N LYS A 362 -22.79 5.67 21.99
CA LYS A 362 -23.79 4.99 21.14
C LYS A 362 -23.69 5.43 19.67
N GLN A 363 -22.51 5.77 19.22
CA GLN A 363 -22.23 6.25 17.87
C GLN A 363 -20.80 5.88 17.50
N THR A 364 -20.57 5.46 16.27
CA THR A 364 -19.24 5.20 15.71
C THR A 364 -19.05 5.97 14.41
N GLN A 365 -17.79 6.32 14.12
CA GLN A 365 -17.38 6.90 12.84
C GLN A 365 -16.65 5.88 11.96
N ARG A 366 -16.49 4.64 12.44
CA ARG A 366 -15.86 3.55 11.68
C ARG A 366 -16.57 3.32 10.35
N SER A 367 -15.79 2.96 9.35
CA SER A 367 -16.27 2.55 8.04
C SER A 367 -16.18 1.04 7.84
N VAL A 368 -15.34 0.35 8.62
CA VAL A 368 -15.10 -1.10 8.51
C VAL A 368 -15.54 -1.82 9.78
N PHE A 369 -16.36 -2.86 9.64
CA PHE A 369 -16.86 -3.68 10.75
C PHE A 369 -16.52 -5.15 10.56
N ARG A 370 -15.96 -5.78 11.61
CA ARG A 370 -15.63 -7.21 11.60
C ARG A 370 -16.78 -8.05 12.16
N CYS A 371 -17.13 -9.09 11.42
CA CYS A 371 -18.13 -10.10 11.77
C CYS A 371 -17.47 -11.48 11.84
N ASN A 372 -17.47 -12.09 13.03
CA ASN A 372 -16.96 -13.46 13.19
C ASN A 372 -18.09 -14.45 12.91
N VAL A 373 -17.83 -15.40 12.02
CA VAL A 373 -18.77 -16.43 11.57
C VAL A 373 -18.40 -17.75 12.24
N LEU A 374 -19.22 -18.19 13.19
CA LEU A 374 -19.00 -19.40 13.98
C LEU A 374 -20.09 -20.42 13.72
N GLY A 375 -19.75 -21.70 13.78
CA GLY A 375 -20.67 -22.80 13.52
C GLY A 375 -19.95 -24.13 13.42
N ALA A 376 -20.69 -25.22 13.56
CA ALA A 376 -20.15 -26.57 13.44
C ALA A 376 -19.51 -26.81 12.05
N GLN A 377 -18.66 -27.83 11.96
CA GLN A 377 -18.15 -28.28 10.66
C GLN A 377 -19.33 -28.63 9.72
N GLY A 378 -19.25 -28.19 8.47
CA GLY A 378 -20.30 -28.43 7.48
C GLY A 378 -21.57 -27.58 7.65
N SER A 379 -21.62 -26.63 8.61
CA SER A 379 -22.82 -25.79 8.83
C SER A 379 -23.11 -24.77 7.72
N GLY A 380 -22.21 -24.62 6.74
CA GLY A 380 -22.38 -23.69 5.61
C GLY A 380 -21.66 -22.34 5.74
N LYS A 381 -20.73 -22.20 6.69
CA LYS A 381 -19.96 -20.97 6.95
C LYS A 381 -19.25 -20.43 5.70
N SER A 382 -18.42 -21.23 5.03
CA SER A 382 -17.71 -20.79 3.82
C SER A 382 -18.68 -20.39 2.71
N GLY A 383 -19.81 -21.08 2.60
CA GLY A 383 -20.86 -20.73 1.64
C GLY A 383 -21.55 -19.40 1.95
N PHE A 384 -21.67 -19.05 3.24
CA PHE A 384 -22.12 -17.73 3.70
C PHE A 384 -21.11 -16.63 3.34
N LEU A 385 -19.81 -16.86 3.53
CA LEU A 385 -18.77 -15.90 3.11
C LEU A 385 -18.81 -15.65 1.59
N GLN A 386 -18.83 -16.70 0.79
CA GLN A 386 -18.81 -16.59 -0.68
C GLN A 386 -20.10 -15.98 -1.24
N ALA A 387 -21.24 -16.23 -0.58
CA ALA A 387 -22.50 -15.62 -0.95
C ALA A 387 -22.50 -14.09 -0.75
N PHE A 388 -21.73 -13.58 0.23
CA PHE A 388 -21.56 -12.13 0.38
C PHE A 388 -20.90 -11.49 -0.84
N LEU A 389 -19.99 -12.23 -1.49
CA LEU A 389 -19.33 -11.85 -2.74
C LEU A 389 -20.22 -12.09 -3.97
N GLY A 390 -21.49 -12.47 -3.79
CA GLY A 390 -22.46 -12.69 -4.88
C GLY A 390 -22.36 -14.07 -5.54
N ARG A 391 -21.74 -15.06 -4.89
CA ARG A 391 -21.47 -16.38 -5.49
C ARG A 391 -22.45 -17.42 -4.97
N ASN A 392 -23.24 -18.00 -5.86
CA ASN A 392 -24.11 -19.13 -5.56
C ASN A 392 -23.33 -20.46 -5.39
N VAL A 393 -24.00 -21.52 -4.94
CA VAL A 393 -23.39 -22.85 -4.72
C VAL A 393 -22.69 -23.39 -5.98
N THR A 394 -23.26 -23.18 -7.17
CA THR A 394 -22.67 -23.65 -8.43
C THR A 394 -21.31 -23.01 -8.69
N ARG A 395 -21.19 -21.70 -8.44
CA ARG A 395 -19.91 -20.99 -8.56
C ARG A 395 -18.93 -21.39 -7.46
N GLN A 396 -19.41 -21.60 -6.23
CA GLN A 396 -18.58 -22.03 -5.10
C GLN A 396 -17.95 -23.40 -5.33
N LYS A 397 -18.66 -24.34 -5.98
CA LYS A 397 -18.13 -25.68 -6.31
C LYS A 397 -16.93 -25.65 -7.27
N LYS A 398 -16.71 -24.54 -8.00
CA LYS A 398 -15.55 -24.35 -8.89
C LYS A 398 -14.32 -23.83 -8.16
N ILE A 399 -14.45 -23.44 -6.89
CA ILE A 399 -13.33 -22.94 -6.08
C ILE A 399 -12.43 -24.12 -5.71
N ARG A 400 -11.15 -24.03 -6.08
CA ARG A 400 -10.14 -25.01 -5.72
C ARG A 400 -9.83 -24.93 -4.22
N ASP A 401 -9.46 -26.06 -3.63
CA ASP A 401 -9.18 -26.16 -2.20
C ASP A 401 -8.01 -25.27 -1.76
N ASP A 402 -6.97 -25.15 -2.58
CA ASP A 402 -5.79 -24.31 -2.35
C ASP A 402 -6.06 -22.81 -2.53
N HIS A 403 -7.22 -22.44 -3.09
CA HIS A 403 -7.63 -21.04 -3.26
C HIS A 403 -8.71 -20.63 -2.25
N LYS A 404 -9.03 -21.47 -1.25
CA LYS A 404 -10.04 -21.15 -0.24
C LYS A 404 -9.55 -20.02 0.66
N SER A 405 -10.43 -19.07 0.91
CA SER A 405 -10.22 -18.00 1.89
C SER A 405 -11.17 -18.13 3.07
N TYR A 406 -10.66 -17.82 4.25
CA TYR A 406 -11.44 -17.71 5.49
C TYR A 406 -11.94 -16.29 5.75
N TYR A 407 -11.70 -15.37 4.80
CA TYR A 407 -12.17 -14.01 4.84
C TYR A 407 -13.05 -13.70 3.64
N ALA A 408 -14.03 -12.82 3.84
CA ALA A 408 -14.75 -12.19 2.74
C ALA A 408 -15.06 -10.74 3.09
N ILE A 409 -14.79 -9.81 2.18
CA ILE A 409 -15.05 -8.39 2.39
C ILE A 409 -15.74 -7.76 1.18
N SER A 410 -16.72 -6.91 1.45
CA SER A 410 -17.43 -6.12 0.44
C SER A 410 -18.18 -4.97 1.12
N THR A 411 -18.79 -4.10 0.32
CA THR A 411 -19.59 -2.98 0.82
C THR A 411 -21.04 -3.38 1.09
N THR A 412 -21.62 -2.71 2.07
CA THR A 412 -23.03 -2.80 2.47
C THR A 412 -23.57 -1.39 2.69
N TYR A 413 -24.87 -1.21 2.50
CA TYR A 413 -25.52 0.10 2.64
C TYR A 413 -26.49 0.09 3.81
N VAL A 414 -26.17 0.85 4.86
CA VAL A 414 -27.00 0.99 6.05
C VAL A 414 -27.55 2.41 6.10
N TYR A 415 -28.86 2.56 5.94
CA TYR A 415 -29.56 3.86 5.91
C TYR A 415 -28.92 4.89 4.94
N GLY A 416 -28.45 4.41 3.78
CA GLY A 416 -27.81 5.23 2.76
C GLY A 416 -26.33 5.54 3.00
N GLN A 417 -25.73 5.03 4.09
CA GLN A 417 -24.30 5.09 4.33
C GLN A 417 -23.64 3.82 3.83
N GLU A 418 -22.61 3.96 3.00
CA GLU A 418 -21.77 2.85 2.58
C GLU A 418 -20.77 2.48 3.68
N LYS A 419 -20.65 1.18 3.97
CA LYS A 419 -19.76 0.61 4.99
C LYS A 419 -19.18 -0.71 4.50
N TYR A 420 -17.97 -1.03 4.92
CA TYR A 420 -17.36 -2.34 4.70
C TYR A 420 -17.77 -3.31 5.80
N LEU A 421 -18.20 -4.50 5.38
CA LEU A 421 -18.38 -5.65 6.25
C LEU A 421 -17.26 -6.64 5.97
N LEU A 422 -16.52 -7.02 7.00
CA LEU A 422 -15.46 -8.02 6.95
C LEU A 422 -15.96 -9.28 7.65
N LEU A 423 -16.17 -10.35 6.90
CA LEU A 423 -16.53 -11.66 7.43
C LEU A 423 -15.26 -12.48 7.68
N HIS A 424 -15.16 -13.09 8.86
CA HIS A 424 -14.09 -14.02 9.21
C HIS A 424 -14.69 -15.37 9.62
N GLU A 425 -14.41 -16.43 8.86
CA GLU A 425 -14.78 -17.79 9.23
C GLU A 425 -13.84 -18.30 10.32
N VAL A 426 -14.35 -18.41 11.54
CA VAL A 426 -13.57 -18.88 12.68
C VAL A 426 -13.56 -20.41 12.67
N LEU A 427 -12.39 -20.99 12.46
CA LEU A 427 -12.17 -22.42 12.55
C LEU A 427 -12.00 -22.82 14.02
N PRO A 428 -12.74 -23.83 14.52
CA PRO A 428 -12.51 -24.38 15.85
C PRO A 428 -11.29 -25.31 15.81
N VAL A 429 -10.09 -24.73 15.70
CA VAL A 429 -8.83 -25.50 15.76
C VAL A 429 -8.59 -26.02 17.18
N PHE A 430 -9.09 -25.30 18.19
CA PHE A 430 -9.01 -25.64 19.60
C PHE A 430 -10.39 -25.62 20.27
N GLU A 431 -10.57 -26.35 21.39
CA GLU A 431 -11.82 -26.34 22.17
C GLU A 431 -12.12 -24.97 22.84
N VAL A 432 -11.11 -24.09 22.89
CA VAL A 432 -11.19 -22.73 23.43
C VAL A 432 -10.77 -21.73 22.36
N LEU A 433 -11.61 -20.73 22.11
CA LEU A 433 -11.30 -19.63 21.19
C LEU A 433 -10.43 -18.59 21.91
N SER A 434 -9.43 -18.04 21.21
CA SER A 434 -8.59 -16.98 21.78
C SER A 434 -9.35 -15.65 21.88
N GLU A 435 -8.87 -14.70 22.70
CA GLU A 435 -9.44 -13.35 22.74
C GLU A 435 -9.39 -12.65 21.37
N ALA A 436 -8.36 -12.94 20.56
CA ALA A 436 -8.22 -12.43 19.20
C ALA A 436 -9.33 -12.97 18.27
N ASP A 437 -9.67 -14.25 18.40
CA ASP A 437 -10.76 -14.90 17.64
C ASP A 437 -12.15 -14.43 18.08
N LEU A 438 -12.28 -13.87 19.29
CA LEU A 438 -13.55 -13.36 19.81
C LEU A 438 -13.73 -11.85 19.55
N ALA A 439 -12.65 -11.12 19.29
CA ALA A 439 -12.71 -9.70 18.96
C ALA A 439 -13.48 -9.49 17.65
N CYS A 440 -14.64 -8.85 17.70
CA CYS A 440 -15.43 -8.47 16.54
C CYS A 440 -16.49 -7.43 16.91
N ASP A 441 -17.12 -6.84 15.91
CA ASP A 441 -18.21 -5.87 16.07
C ASP A 441 -19.60 -6.53 16.06
N VAL A 442 -19.72 -7.71 15.45
CA VAL A 442 -20.93 -8.53 15.44
C VAL A 442 -20.56 -10.01 15.29
N VAL A 443 -21.38 -10.90 15.85
CA VAL A 443 -21.21 -12.35 15.76
C VAL A 443 -22.31 -12.97 14.92
N CYS A 444 -21.92 -13.84 13.99
CA CYS A 444 -22.82 -14.64 13.16
C CYS A 444 -22.71 -16.12 13.58
N LEU A 445 -23.76 -16.65 14.22
CA LEU A 445 -23.83 -18.05 14.66
C LEU A 445 -24.62 -18.87 13.63
N VAL A 446 -23.92 -19.70 12.86
CA VAL A 446 -24.45 -20.44 11.71
C VAL A 446 -24.65 -21.91 12.06
N TYR A 447 -25.91 -22.35 12.03
CA TYR A 447 -26.28 -23.76 12.12
C TYR A 447 -26.95 -24.23 10.82
N ASP A 448 -26.91 -25.54 10.57
CA ASP A 448 -27.49 -26.17 9.39
C ASP A 448 -28.84 -26.79 9.74
N ILE A 449 -29.91 -26.33 9.08
CA ILE A 449 -31.26 -26.80 9.37
C ILE A 449 -31.47 -28.28 9.06
N SER A 450 -30.64 -28.89 8.20
CA SER A 450 -30.70 -30.30 7.82
C SER A 450 -29.89 -31.21 8.75
N ASN A 451 -29.02 -30.63 9.59
CA ASN A 451 -28.22 -31.37 10.56
C ASN A 451 -28.78 -31.16 11.98
N PRO A 452 -29.27 -32.22 12.65
CA PRO A 452 -29.94 -32.10 13.94
C PRO A 452 -28.99 -31.71 15.08
N ARG A 453 -27.67 -31.85 14.95
CA ARG A 453 -26.69 -31.54 16.00
C ARG A 453 -25.98 -30.20 15.81
N SER A 454 -26.21 -29.52 14.68
CA SER A 454 -25.47 -28.31 14.33
C SER A 454 -25.78 -27.12 15.26
N PHE A 455 -27.03 -26.99 15.71
CA PHE A 455 -27.45 -25.88 16.59
C PHE A 455 -26.83 -25.95 17.98
N GLU A 456 -26.53 -27.14 18.50
CA GLU A 456 -25.91 -27.33 19.81
C GLU A 456 -24.59 -26.55 19.91
N TYR A 457 -23.79 -26.55 18.84
CA TYR A 457 -22.54 -25.78 18.77
C TYR A 457 -22.79 -24.28 18.97
N CYS A 458 -23.74 -23.71 18.21
CA CYS A 458 -24.08 -22.28 18.31
C CYS A 458 -24.56 -21.91 19.72
N ALA A 459 -25.40 -22.75 20.33
CA ALA A 459 -25.88 -22.55 21.69
C ALA A 459 -24.74 -22.60 22.71
N LYS A 460 -23.81 -23.56 22.60
CA LYS A 460 -22.63 -23.66 23.47
C LYS A 460 -21.69 -22.46 23.30
N ALA A 461 -21.38 -22.07 22.07
CA ALA A 461 -20.53 -20.93 21.77
C ALA A 461 -21.12 -19.61 22.31
N TYR A 462 -22.42 -19.39 22.10
CA TYR A 462 -23.12 -18.22 22.66
C TYR A 462 -23.03 -18.19 24.18
N LYS A 463 -23.35 -19.31 24.85
CA LYS A 463 -23.33 -19.37 26.32
C LYS A 463 -21.94 -19.16 26.90
N LYS A 464 -20.91 -19.70 26.25
CA LYS A 464 -19.52 -19.66 26.74
C LYS A 464 -18.88 -18.28 26.54
N TYR A 465 -19.14 -17.60 25.43
CA TYR A 465 -18.36 -16.41 25.04
C TYR A 465 -19.18 -15.12 24.89
N PHE A 466 -20.49 -15.21 24.62
CA PHE A 466 -21.26 -14.05 24.19
C PHE A 466 -22.48 -13.72 25.05
N MET A 467 -22.85 -14.58 26.02
CA MET A 467 -23.98 -14.34 26.92
C MET A 467 -23.83 -13.03 27.71
N ASP A 468 -22.65 -12.79 28.25
CA ASP A 468 -22.32 -11.59 29.05
C ASP A 468 -21.55 -10.53 28.25
N SER A 469 -21.41 -10.73 26.94
CA SER A 469 -20.72 -9.81 26.05
C SER A 469 -21.63 -8.68 25.57
N LYS A 470 -21.03 -7.52 25.28
CA LYS A 470 -21.71 -6.39 24.61
C LYS A 470 -21.77 -6.57 23.09
N THR A 471 -21.14 -7.61 22.55
CA THR A 471 -21.12 -7.87 21.11
C THR A 471 -22.47 -8.44 20.65
N PRO A 472 -23.13 -7.79 19.67
CA PRO A 472 -24.41 -8.27 19.15
C PRO A 472 -24.25 -9.61 18.43
N CYS A 473 -25.21 -10.52 18.62
CA CYS A 473 -25.21 -11.86 18.03
C CYS A 473 -26.44 -12.09 17.14
N MET A 474 -26.24 -12.67 15.96
CA MET A 474 -27.31 -13.10 15.06
C MET A 474 -27.22 -14.62 14.81
N MET A 475 -28.36 -15.31 14.92
CA MET A 475 -28.47 -16.73 14.60
C MET A 475 -28.88 -16.90 13.14
N ILE A 476 -28.12 -17.69 12.37
CA ILE A 476 -28.39 -18.01 10.97
C ILE A 476 -28.75 -19.48 10.83
N ALA A 477 -29.94 -19.73 10.27
CA ALA A 477 -30.44 -21.03 9.88
C ALA A 477 -30.06 -21.28 8.41
N ALA A 478 -28.86 -21.80 8.19
CA ALA A 478 -28.28 -22.01 6.86
C ALA A 478 -28.84 -23.26 6.17
N LYS A 479 -28.68 -23.32 4.85
CA LYS A 479 -29.21 -24.35 3.95
C LYS A 479 -30.74 -24.44 4.02
N SER A 480 -31.40 -23.27 4.07
CA SER A 480 -32.85 -23.16 4.16
C SER A 480 -33.61 -23.73 2.94
N ASP A 481 -32.90 -24.12 1.89
CA ASP A 481 -33.40 -24.88 0.74
C ASP A 481 -33.60 -26.37 1.02
N LEU A 482 -33.01 -26.90 2.10
CA LEU A 482 -33.15 -28.30 2.51
C LEU A 482 -34.32 -28.48 3.49
N HIS A 483 -34.72 -29.74 3.72
CA HIS A 483 -35.75 -30.08 4.70
C HIS A 483 -35.27 -29.80 6.13
N GLU A 484 -36.01 -28.96 6.87
CA GLU A 484 -35.71 -28.63 8.27
C GLU A 484 -35.93 -29.85 9.18
N VAL A 485 -34.90 -30.24 9.93
CA VAL A 485 -34.98 -31.31 10.93
C VAL A 485 -35.02 -30.74 12.34
N ARG A 486 -35.63 -31.49 13.26
CA ARG A 486 -35.66 -31.14 14.68
C ARG A 486 -34.24 -31.11 15.25
N GLN A 487 -33.85 -29.96 15.79
CA GLN A 487 -32.54 -29.79 16.42
C GLN A 487 -32.50 -30.52 17.78
N HIS A 488 -31.48 -31.34 17.97
CA HIS A 488 -31.18 -32.11 19.18
C HIS A 488 -30.53 -31.19 20.23
N TYR A 489 -31.32 -30.24 20.73
CA TYR A 489 -30.97 -29.39 21.86
C TYR A 489 -32.18 -29.23 22.77
N SER A 490 -31.93 -28.92 24.05
CA SER A 490 -32.98 -28.74 25.06
C SER A 490 -34.06 -27.71 24.69
N LEU A 491 -33.73 -26.71 23.87
CA LEU A 491 -34.64 -25.69 23.37
C LEU A 491 -34.62 -25.65 21.83
N SER A 492 -35.73 -25.28 21.21
CA SER A 492 -35.75 -24.95 19.79
C SER A 492 -34.87 -23.71 19.52
N PRO A 493 -34.30 -23.53 18.31
CA PRO A 493 -33.53 -22.34 17.96
C PRO A 493 -34.30 -21.03 18.21
N LEU A 494 -35.61 -21.02 17.94
CA LEU A 494 -36.47 -19.87 18.17
C LEU A 494 -36.65 -19.57 19.67
N ASP A 495 -36.91 -20.59 20.48
CA ASP A 495 -37.11 -20.42 21.92
C ASP A 495 -35.82 -20.08 22.65
N PHE A 496 -34.68 -20.58 22.16
CA PHE A 496 -33.36 -20.16 22.61
C PHE A 496 -33.15 -18.66 22.37
N CYS A 497 -33.43 -18.17 21.15
CA CYS A 497 -33.30 -16.76 20.83
C CYS A 497 -34.23 -15.89 21.69
N ARG A 498 -35.49 -16.31 21.90
CA ARG A 498 -36.45 -15.62 22.78
C ARG A 498 -35.94 -15.56 24.22
N ARG A 499 -35.47 -16.69 24.78
CA ARG A 499 -34.94 -16.78 26.15
C ARG A 499 -33.76 -15.84 26.36
N HIS A 500 -32.88 -15.72 25.36
CA HIS A 500 -31.67 -14.90 25.42
C HIS A 500 -31.85 -13.49 24.83
N LYS A 501 -33.08 -13.08 24.50
CA LYS A 501 -33.41 -11.76 23.92
C LYS A 501 -32.65 -11.45 22.61
N LEU A 502 -32.33 -12.49 21.84
CA LEU A 502 -31.75 -12.41 20.49
C LEU A 502 -32.85 -12.27 19.44
N HIS A 503 -32.48 -11.80 18.24
CA HIS A 503 -33.38 -11.82 17.09
C HIS A 503 -33.72 -13.27 16.70
N PRO A 504 -34.92 -13.53 16.14
CA PRO A 504 -35.27 -14.85 15.62
C PRO A 504 -34.23 -15.35 14.60
N PRO A 505 -33.99 -16.67 14.50
CA PRO A 505 -33.10 -17.24 13.50
C PRO A 505 -33.44 -16.75 12.09
N GLN A 506 -32.43 -16.25 11.37
CA GLN A 506 -32.59 -15.78 9.99
C GLN A 506 -32.32 -16.94 9.05
N GLN A 507 -33.31 -17.27 8.22
CA GLN A 507 -33.13 -18.31 7.20
C GLN A 507 -32.21 -17.82 6.08
N PHE A 508 -31.33 -18.70 5.62
CA PHE A 508 -30.35 -18.39 4.60
C PHE A 508 -30.05 -19.61 3.72
N SER A 509 -29.99 -19.38 2.42
CA SER A 509 -29.43 -20.33 1.46
C SER A 509 -28.65 -19.58 0.39
N CYS A 510 -27.57 -20.20 -0.08
CA CYS A 510 -26.82 -19.79 -1.26
C CYS A 510 -27.13 -20.66 -2.49
N ASN A 511 -28.06 -21.61 -2.36
CA ASN A 511 -28.53 -22.47 -3.43
C ASN A 511 -29.64 -21.76 -4.22
N SER A 512 -29.26 -20.72 -4.95
CA SER A 512 -30.12 -19.94 -5.84
C SER A 512 -29.56 -19.94 -7.25
N ALA A 513 -30.44 -19.83 -8.27
CA ALA A 513 -30.01 -19.63 -9.65
C ALA A 513 -29.23 -18.30 -9.78
N ASP A 514 -29.78 -17.23 -9.19
CA ASP A 514 -29.18 -15.89 -9.15
C ASP A 514 -28.21 -15.70 -7.97
N ALA A 515 -27.59 -14.52 -7.91
CA ALA A 515 -26.76 -14.10 -6.78
C ALA A 515 -27.54 -14.15 -5.45
N PRO A 516 -26.96 -14.68 -4.37
CA PRO A 516 -27.63 -14.74 -3.07
C PRO A 516 -28.02 -13.35 -2.53
N SER A 517 -29.14 -13.26 -1.81
CA SER A 517 -29.59 -12.00 -1.21
C SER A 517 -28.55 -11.43 -0.24
N LYS A 518 -28.34 -10.12 -0.32
CA LYS A 518 -27.43 -9.39 0.57
C LYS A 518 -28.07 -8.85 1.85
N ASP A 519 -29.36 -9.08 2.07
CA ASP A 519 -30.11 -8.47 3.17
C ASP A 519 -29.54 -8.82 4.55
N ILE A 520 -29.12 -10.07 4.75
CA ILE A 520 -28.56 -10.52 6.03
C ILE A 520 -27.24 -9.81 6.33
N TYR A 521 -26.40 -9.53 5.34
CA TYR A 521 -25.15 -8.79 5.55
C TYR A 521 -25.44 -7.34 5.95
N THR A 522 -26.41 -6.69 5.30
CA THR A 522 -26.88 -5.35 5.72
C THR A 522 -27.39 -5.36 7.16
N LYS A 523 -28.10 -6.42 7.56
CA LYS A 523 -28.56 -6.61 8.95
C LYS A 523 -27.38 -6.76 9.92
N LEU A 524 -26.37 -7.55 9.58
CA LEU A 524 -25.14 -7.70 10.38
C LEU A 524 -24.40 -6.37 10.54
N THR A 525 -24.19 -5.63 9.45
CA THR A 525 -23.58 -4.30 9.50
C THR A 525 -24.39 -3.33 10.35
N THR A 526 -25.72 -3.35 10.23
CA THR A 526 -26.61 -2.52 11.05
C THR A 526 -26.45 -2.82 12.54
N MET A 527 -26.36 -4.10 12.92
CA MET A 527 -26.12 -4.51 14.30
C MET A 527 -24.74 -4.08 14.80
N ALA A 528 -23.70 -4.16 13.97
CA ALA A 528 -22.36 -3.70 14.30
C ALA A 528 -22.29 -2.17 14.51
N MET A 529 -23.00 -1.39 13.68
CA MET A 529 -23.08 0.07 13.81
C MET A 529 -23.89 0.51 15.04
N TYR A 530 -24.97 -0.22 15.35
CA TYR A 530 -25.95 0.17 16.37
C TYR A 530 -26.20 -0.96 17.39
N PRO A 531 -25.18 -1.41 18.15
CA PRO A 531 -25.29 -2.57 19.04
C PRO A 531 -26.29 -2.39 20.19
N HIS A 532 -26.65 -1.14 20.50
CA HIS A 532 -27.59 -0.78 21.56
C HIS A 532 -29.06 -0.76 21.09
N VAL A 533 -29.33 -0.76 19.79
CA VAL A 533 -30.69 -0.67 19.25
C VAL A 533 -31.29 -2.07 19.18
N LYS A 534 -32.30 -2.33 20.01
CA LYS A 534 -33.13 -3.53 19.88
C LYS A 534 -34.13 -3.34 18.75
N PHE A 535 -33.80 -3.79 17.55
CA PHE A 535 -34.73 -3.73 16.42
C PHE A 535 -35.95 -4.63 16.67
N ARG A 536 -37.07 -4.04 17.11
CA ARG A 536 -38.30 -4.80 17.48
C ARG A 536 -38.91 -5.61 16.33
N CYS A 537 -38.50 -5.41 15.07
CA CYS A 537 -38.81 -6.32 13.97
C CYS A 537 -37.71 -6.26 12.89
N MET A 538 -36.85 -7.28 12.85
CA MET A 538 -36.03 -7.65 11.68
C MET A 538 -36.68 -8.83 10.93
N CYS A 539 -38.00 -8.88 11.00
CA CYS A 539 -38.85 -9.89 10.41
C CYS A 539 -38.91 -9.69 8.89
N SER A 540 -38.98 -10.78 8.12
CA SER A 540 -39.17 -10.74 6.65
C SER A 540 -40.62 -10.41 6.27
N CYS A 541 -41.42 -9.82 7.16
CA CYS A 541 -42.88 -9.89 7.06
C CYS A 541 -43.50 -8.92 6.05
N ASN A 542 -42.72 -8.03 5.42
CA ASN A 542 -43.18 -6.95 4.53
C ASN A 542 -44.33 -6.07 5.08
N ARG A 543 -44.68 -6.20 6.37
CA ARG A 543 -45.87 -5.61 6.98
C ARG A 543 -45.55 -4.76 8.21
N CYS A 544 -44.32 -4.79 8.72
CA CYS A 544 -43.92 -3.91 9.82
C CYS A 544 -43.39 -2.57 9.29
N THR A 545 -43.49 -1.52 10.10
CA THR A 545 -43.08 -0.16 9.75
C THR A 545 -41.63 -0.09 9.26
N PHE A 546 -40.73 -0.91 9.81
CA PHE A 546 -39.34 -1.01 9.38
C PHE A 546 -39.19 -1.57 7.95
N CYS A 547 -39.84 -2.69 7.63
CA CYS A 547 -39.84 -3.27 6.28
C CYS A 547 -40.52 -2.35 5.27
N ILE A 548 -41.60 -1.68 5.66
CA ILE A 548 -42.30 -0.73 4.79
C ILE A 548 -41.39 0.47 4.50
N CYS A 549 -40.72 1.06 5.51
CA CYS A 549 -39.77 2.14 5.29
C CYS A 549 -38.55 1.71 4.44
N GLN A 550 -38.03 0.50 4.64
CA GLN A 550 -36.89 0.00 3.88
C GLN A 550 -37.26 -0.35 2.44
N ASN A 551 -38.45 -0.91 2.19
CA ASN A 551 -38.99 -1.13 0.85
C ASN A 551 -39.33 0.20 0.14
N LEU A 552 -39.80 1.22 0.87
CA LEU A 552 -40.04 2.55 0.32
C LEU A 552 -38.72 3.23 -0.09
N LEU A 553 -37.68 3.12 0.74
CA LEU A 553 -36.34 3.66 0.46
C LEU A 553 -35.62 2.91 -0.67
N ASN A 554 -35.87 1.60 -0.81
CA ASN A 554 -35.35 0.77 -1.90
C ASN A 554 -36.23 0.76 -3.16
N CYS A 555 -37.35 1.49 -3.15
CA CYS A 555 -38.25 1.54 -4.29
C CYS A 555 -37.54 2.09 -5.52
N GLU A 556 -37.69 1.38 -6.63
CA GLU A 556 -37.06 1.70 -7.91
C GLU A 556 -37.40 3.13 -8.34
N LEU A 557 -38.65 3.56 -8.13
CA LEU A 557 -39.11 4.92 -8.40
C LEU A 557 -38.28 6.00 -7.67
N LEU A 558 -37.92 5.77 -6.41
CA LEU A 558 -37.15 6.69 -5.59
C LEU A 558 -35.66 6.71 -6.00
N ARG A 559 -35.13 5.57 -6.44
CA ARG A 559 -33.80 5.48 -7.06
C ARG A 559 -33.76 6.17 -8.42
N THR A 560 -34.78 6.00 -9.27
CA THR A 560 -34.87 6.67 -10.57
C THR A 560 -35.02 8.18 -10.41
N VAL A 561 -35.83 8.64 -9.46
CA VAL A 561 -35.96 10.07 -9.15
C VAL A 561 -34.65 10.64 -8.61
N ARG A 562 -33.97 9.94 -7.69
CA ARG A 562 -32.66 10.35 -7.18
C ARG A 562 -31.59 10.35 -8.27
N ALA A 563 -31.56 9.34 -9.14
CA ALA A 563 -30.62 9.26 -10.26
C ALA A 563 -30.87 10.37 -11.30
N LYS A 564 -32.13 10.65 -11.64
CA LYS A 564 -32.50 11.78 -12.52
C LYS A 564 -32.16 13.13 -11.89
N PHE A 565 -32.32 13.26 -10.56
CA PHE A 565 -31.96 14.49 -9.85
C PHE A 565 -30.44 14.68 -9.75
N CYS A 566 -29.69 13.62 -9.43
CA CYS A 566 -28.23 13.64 -9.44
C CYS A 566 -27.68 13.90 -10.85
N SER A 567 -28.25 13.29 -11.90
CA SER A 567 -27.91 13.59 -13.29
C SER A 567 -28.21 15.06 -13.65
N ALA A 568 -29.33 15.61 -13.22
CA ALA A 568 -29.68 17.01 -13.45
C ALA A 568 -28.78 18.00 -12.68
N VAL A 569 -28.25 17.59 -11.52
CA VAL A 569 -27.33 18.40 -10.70
C VAL A 569 -25.87 18.28 -11.19
N LEU A 570 -25.43 17.08 -11.59
CA LEU A 570 -24.10 16.84 -12.16
C LEU A 570 -23.95 17.46 -13.56
N ASN A 571 -24.98 17.36 -14.42
CA ASN A 571 -24.97 18.04 -15.72
C ASN A 571 -25.02 19.57 -15.61
N ARG A 572 -25.40 20.13 -14.45
CA ARG A 572 -25.37 21.57 -14.17
C ARG A 572 -24.09 22.04 -13.49
N HIS A 573 -23.22 21.12 -13.07
CA HIS A 573 -21.92 21.45 -12.46
C HIS A 573 -20.75 21.46 -13.45
N MET A 574 -21.01 21.30 -14.76
CA MET A 574 -20.03 21.48 -15.85
C MET A 574 -20.20 22.77 -16.67
N THR A 575 -20.84 23.81 -16.12
CA THR A 575 -20.70 25.18 -16.66
C THR A 575 -20.44 26.16 -15.52
N GLN A 576 -19.17 26.51 -15.36
CA GLN A 576 -18.66 27.43 -14.35
C GLN A 576 -18.88 28.90 -14.81
N THR A 577 -20.13 29.34 -14.96
CA THR A 577 -20.47 30.75 -15.17
C THR A 577 -21.91 30.98 -14.69
N ASP A 578 -22.08 31.65 -13.53
CA ASP A 578 -23.27 32.43 -13.09
C ASP A 578 -23.61 32.30 -11.60
N LEU A 579 -22.63 32.56 -10.72
CA LEU A 579 -22.85 32.64 -9.26
C LEU A 579 -23.20 34.05 -8.74
N LYS A 580 -23.74 34.96 -9.59
CA LYS A 580 -24.03 36.35 -9.20
C LYS A 580 -25.49 36.83 -9.26
N ASN A 581 -26.47 36.00 -9.65
CA ASN A 581 -27.85 36.48 -9.81
C ASN A 581 -28.79 36.12 -8.63
N SER A 582 -29.53 37.14 -8.14
CA SER A 582 -30.53 37.07 -7.07
C SER A 582 -31.69 36.10 -7.35
N THR A 583 -31.89 35.73 -8.61
CA THR A 583 -32.88 34.74 -9.06
C THR A 583 -32.54 33.31 -8.65
N PHE A 584 -31.27 32.99 -8.36
CA PHE A 584 -30.86 31.67 -7.86
C PHE A 584 -31.41 31.40 -6.45
N TRP A 585 -31.23 32.37 -5.54
CA TRP A 585 -31.71 32.27 -4.15
C TRP A 585 -33.23 32.21 -4.05
N LEU A 586 -33.94 32.91 -4.94
CA LEU A 586 -35.40 32.87 -5.04
C LEU A 586 -35.94 31.50 -5.51
N ARG A 587 -35.23 30.80 -6.40
CA ARG A 587 -35.62 29.45 -6.85
C ARG A 587 -35.28 28.39 -5.80
N ALA A 588 -34.16 28.54 -5.10
CA ALA A 588 -33.78 27.65 -4.00
C ALA A 588 -34.75 27.76 -2.81
N SER A 589 -35.21 28.96 -2.46
CA SER A 589 -36.17 29.17 -1.38
C SER A 589 -37.57 28.64 -1.72
N VAL A 590 -38.04 28.82 -2.95
CA VAL A 590 -39.31 28.22 -3.41
C VAL A 590 -39.23 26.69 -3.41
N GLY A 591 -38.10 26.11 -3.84
CA GLY A 591 -37.88 24.65 -3.78
C GLY A 591 -37.90 24.09 -2.35
N ALA A 592 -37.23 24.76 -1.41
CA ALA A 592 -37.25 24.36 0.00
C ALA A 592 -38.65 24.46 0.64
N THR A 593 -39.43 25.47 0.25
CA THR A 593 -40.80 25.68 0.73
C THR A 593 -41.74 24.57 0.24
N VAL A 594 -41.64 24.18 -1.02
CA VAL A 594 -42.43 23.07 -1.59
C VAL A 594 -42.08 21.74 -0.91
N PHE A 595 -40.80 21.48 -0.63
CA PHE A 595 -40.37 20.28 0.10
C PHE A 595 -40.88 20.26 1.54
N ALA A 596 -40.88 21.39 2.24
CA ALA A 596 -41.43 21.50 3.59
C ALA A 596 -42.94 21.25 3.62
N VAL A 597 -43.68 21.77 2.64
CA VAL A 597 -45.13 21.57 2.51
C VAL A 597 -45.48 20.11 2.18
N LEU A 598 -44.73 19.47 1.28
CA LEU A 598 -44.90 18.04 0.96
C LEU A 598 -44.53 17.13 2.14
N GLY A 599 -43.46 17.45 2.87
CA GLY A 599 -43.07 16.74 4.09
C GLY A 599 -44.12 16.88 5.19
N PHE A 600 -44.69 18.07 5.38
CA PHE A 600 -45.76 18.31 6.34
C PHE A 600 -47.08 17.62 5.95
N ALA A 601 -47.42 17.57 4.66
CA ALA A 601 -48.57 16.84 4.15
C ALA A 601 -48.44 15.31 4.33
N MET A 602 -47.26 14.74 4.05
CA MET A 602 -46.97 13.32 4.32
C MET A 602 -47.03 13.01 5.82
N TYR A 603 -46.48 13.88 6.67
CA TYR A 603 -46.54 13.73 8.13
C TYR A 603 -47.99 13.72 8.64
N LYS A 604 -48.84 14.61 8.11
CA LYS A 604 -50.29 14.66 8.44
C LYS A 604 -51.05 13.43 7.94
N ALA A 605 -50.70 12.89 6.77
CA ALA A 605 -51.32 11.69 6.22
C ALA A 605 -50.97 10.43 7.04
N LEU A 606 -49.72 10.33 7.51
CA LEU A 606 -49.24 9.21 8.35
C LEU A 606 -49.81 9.25 9.78
N LEU A 607 -50.12 10.42 10.33
CA LEU A 607 -50.76 10.55 11.64
C LEU A 607 -52.27 10.23 11.63
N LYS A 608 -52.93 10.28 10.47
CA LYS A 608 -54.37 10.05 10.33
C LYS A 608 -54.76 8.56 10.29
N GLN A 609 -53.78 7.66 10.28
CA GLN A 609 -53.95 6.20 10.35
C GLN A 609 -53.58 5.61 11.73
N ARG A 610 -53.69 6.39 12.81
CA ARG A 610 -53.60 5.89 14.18
C ARG A 610 -54.96 5.60 14.77
#